data_AF-A0A532TR90-F1
#
_entry.id   AF-A0A532TR90-F1
#
_cell.length_a   1.000
_cell.length_b   1.000
_cell.length_c   1.000
_cell.angle_alpha   90.00
_cell.angle_beta   90.00
_cell.angle_gamma   90.00
#
_symmetry.space_group_name_H-M   'P 1'
#
loop_
_entity.id
_entity.type
_entity.pdbx_description
1 polymer ?
#
loop_
_entity_poly.entity_id
_entity_poly.type
_entity_poly.pdbx_seq_one_letter_code
_entity_poly.pdbx_strand_id
1 'polypeptide(L)'
;MFLQSQRMDILKITIPEQEILKILKFKEGNLAIIISGKNIGQLGKVINILKRFGPKASTVSIQHNSEHTETLYDYTFIIGEDQSEISLPKIE
;
A
#
# COMPACT_ATOMS: atom_id res chain seq x y z
N MET A 1 -19.96 -16.86 -7.58
CA MET A 1 -18.49 -16.78 -7.67
C MET A 1 -18.02 -15.83 -6.56
N PHE A 2 -17.22 -16.29 -5.61
CA PHE A 2 -16.76 -15.46 -4.49
C PHE A 2 -15.53 -14.64 -4.91
N LEU A 3 -15.50 -13.36 -4.55
CA LEU A 3 -14.32 -12.52 -4.70
C LEU A 3 -13.21 -13.02 -3.75
N GLN A 4 -12.01 -13.24 -4.29
CA GLN A 4 -10.86 -13.76 -3.53
C GLN A 4 -9.91 -12.61 -3.15
N SER A 5 -9.75 -12.37 -1.85
CA SER A 5 -8.89 -11.34 -1.27
C SER A 5 -7.98 -11.93 -0.21
N GLN A 6 -6.79 -11.35 -0.03
CA GLN A 6 -5.83 -11.73 1.00
C GLN A 6 -5.62 -10.60 2.02
N ARG A 7 -5.01 -10.90 3.17
CA ARG A 7 -4.69 -9.88 4.17
C ARG A 7 -3.84 -8.77 3.53
N MET A 8 -4.18 -7.53 3.87
CA MET A 8 -3.61 -6.28 3.34
C MET A 8 -3.98 -5.90 1.92
N ASP A 9 -4.68 -6.75 1.17
CA ASP A 9 -5.29 -6.29 -0.08
C ASP A 9 -6.26 -5.15 0.23
N ILE A 10 -6.32 -4.16 -0.68
CA ILE A 10 -7.17 -2.99 -0.53
C ILE A 10 -8.39 -3.15 -1.43
N LEU A 11 -9.57 -2.88 -0.88
CA LEU A 11 -10.82 -2.87 -1.64
C LEU A 11 -11.17 -1.44 -2.01
N LYS A 12 -11.35 -1.18 -3.31
CA LYS A 12 -12.02 0.02 -3.78
C LYS A 12 -13.51 -0.28 -3.81
N ILE A 13 -14.28 0.47 -3.05
CA ILE A 13 -15.73 0.28 -2.94
C ILE A 13 -16.50 1.56 -3.29
N THR A 14 -17.75 1.41 -3.72
CA THR A 14 -18.69 2.53 -3.80
C THR A 14 -19.19 2.91 -2.41
N ILE A 15 -19.66 4.15 -2.28
CA ILE A 15 -20.39 4.64 -1.10
C ILE A 15 -21.63 5.37 -1.61
N PRO A 16 -22.82 5.11 -1.03
CA PRO A 16 -23.08 4.23 0.11
C PRO A 16 -23.23 2.73 -0.22
N GLU A 17 -23.30 2.32 -1.49
CA GLU A 17 -23.75 0.98 -1.90
C GLU A 17 -22.76 -0.16 -1.56
N GLN A 18 -21.51 0.15 -1.18
CA GLN A 18 -20.47 -0.81 -0.79
C GLN A 18 -20.15 -1.87 -1.87
N GLU A 19 -20.38 -1.55 -3.13
CA GLU A 19 -20.03 -2.44 -4.24
C GLU A 19 -18.51 -2.49 -4.40
N ILE A 20 -17.93 -3.69 -4.46
CA ILE A 20 -16.49 -3.87 -4.66
C ILE A 20 -16.16 -3.65 -6.13
N LEU A 21 -15.56 -2.50 -6.43
CA LEU A 21 -15.15 -2.11 -7.78
C LEU A 21 -13.79 -2.72 -8.18
N LYS A 22 -12.87 -2.83 -7.23
CA LYS A 22 -11.50 -3.31 -7.50
C LYS A 22 -10.84 -3.87 -6.24
N ILE A 23 -9.98 -4.87 -6.42
CA ILE A 23 -9.08 -5.39 -5.38
C ILE A 23 -7.65 -5.05 -5.78
N LEU A 24 -6.99 -4.18 -5.02
CA LEU A 24 -5.57 -3.89 -5.18
C LEU A 24 -4.77 -4.89 -4.33
N LYS A 25 -3.91 -5.66 -4.99
CA LYS A 25 -3.09 -6.66 -4.31
C LYS A 25 -1.97 -6.01 -3.51
N PHE A 26 -1.69 -6.52 -2.30
CA PHE A 26 -0.51 -6.15 -1.55
C PHE A 26 0.73 -6.88 -2.10
N LYS A 27 1.34 -6.33 -3.15
CA LYS A 27 2.48 -6.93 -3.85
C LYS A 27 3.50 -5.88 -4.30
N GLU A 28 4.70 -6.35 -4.61
CA GLU A 28 5.73 -5.55 -5.27
C GLU A 28 5.25 -4.98 -6.61
N GLY A 29 5.79 -3.83 -6.98
CA GLY A 29 5.43 -3.06 -8.17
C GLY A 29 4.28 -2.07 -7.95
N ASN A 30 3.41 -2.32 -6.96
CA ASN A 30 2.26 -1.47 -6.67
C ASN A 30 2.66 -0.17 -5.94
N LEU A 31 1.86 0.87 -6.10
CA LEU A 31 2.01 2.15 -5.42
C LEU A 31 1.47 2.05 -3.99
N ALA A 32 2.21 2.62 -3.05
CA ALA A 32 1.86 2.64 -1.64
C ALA A 32 2.10 4.00 -1.00
N ILE A 33 1.39 4.23 0.10
CA ILE A 33 1.61 5.32 1.04
C ILE A 33 1.92 4.75 2.42
N ILE A 34 2.83 5.41 3.15
CA ILE A 34 3.11 5.10 4.55
C ILE A 34 2.10 5.83 5.44
N ILE A 35 1.32 5.09 6.22
CA ILE A 35 0.22 5.65 7.03
C ILE A 35 0.57 5.89 8.51
N SER A 36 1.77 5.51 8.94
CA SER A 36 2.22 5.71 10.34
C SER A 36 3.74 5.70 10.47
N GLY A 37 4.24 6.11 11.64
CA GLY A 37 5.66 6.18 11.96
C GLY A 37 6.36 7.44 11.44
N LYS A 38 7.69 7.41 11.42
CA LYS A 38 8.54 8.57 11.09
C LYS A 38 8.35 9.10 9.67
N ASN A 39 8.01 8.22 8.73
CA ASN A 39 7.96 8.51 7.30
C ASN A 39 6.50 8.58 6.79
N ILE A 40 5.55 8.93 7.66
CA ILE A 40 4.13 9.05 7.32
C ILE A 40 3.92 10.01 6.14
N GLY A 41 2.99 9.67 5.25
CA GLY A 41 2.66 10.45 4.05
C GLY A 41 3.58 10.21 2.86
N GLN A 42 4.72 9.54 3.06
CA GLN A 42 5.64 9.23 1.97
C GLN A 42 5.01 8.21 1.01
N LEU A 43 5.18 8.49 -0.28
CA LEU A 43 4.59 7.76 -1.40
C LEU A 43 5.69 7.11 -2.23
N GLY A 44 5.41 5.94 -2.80
CA GLY A 44 6.35 5.29 -3.71
C GLY A 44 5.90 3.93 -4.19
N LYS A 45 6.75 3.26 -4.97
CA LYS A 45 6.53 1.88 -5.40
C LYS A 45 7.07 0.91 -4.37
N VAL A 46 6.30 -0.14 -4.07
CA VAL A 46 6.78 -1.27 -3.27
C VAL A 46 7.82 -2.04 -4.08
N ILE A 47 9.04 -2.15 -3.57
CA ILE A 47 10.14 -2.86 -4.25
C ILE A 47 10.57 -4.14 -3.53
N ASN A 48 10.19 -4.32 -2.26
CA ASN A 48 10.45 -5.55 -1.52
C ASN A 48 9.44 -5.70 -0.37
N ILE A 49 8.96 -6.93 -0.15
CA ILE A 49 8.11 -7.30 0.99
C ILE A 49 8.76 -8.44 1.76
N LEU A 50 9.24 -8.16 2.97
CA LEU A 50 9.89 -9.15 3.80
C LEU A 50 8.99 -9.57 4.96
N LYS A 51 8.43 -10.79 4.87
CA LYS A 51 7.61 -11.37 5.93
C LYS A 51 8.47 -12.20 6.88
N ARG A 52 8.48 -11.83 8.15
CA ARG A 52 9.20 -12.54 9.22
C ARG A 52 8.26 -12.83 10.39
N PHE A 53 8.57 -13.88 11.14
CA PHE A 53 7.87 -14.22 12.37
C PHE A 53 8.27 -13.27 13.50
N GLY A 54 7.30 -12.85 14.30
CA GLY A 54 7.51 -11.97 15.47
C GLY A 54 6.88 -10.58 15.32
N PRO A 55 6.68 -9.88 16.45
CA PRO A 55 6.04 -8.58 16.46
C PRO A 55 6.89 -7.54 15.71
N LYS A 56 6.27 -6.79 14.80
CA LYS A 56 6.93 -5.76 13.99
C LYS A 56 8.17 -6.26 13.21
N ALA A 57 8.25 -7.57 12.95
CA ALA A 57 9.39 -8.17 12.26
C ALA A 57 9.28 -8.07 10.73
N SER A 58 8.07 -7.92 10.21
CA SER A 58 7.81 -7.81 8.77
C SER A 58 7.95 -6.37 8.29
N THR A 59 8.68 -6.17 7.20
CA THR A 59 9.00 -4.85 6.63
C THR A 59 8.66 -4.77 5.15
N VAL A 60 8.55 -3.53 4.66
CA VAL A 60 8.32 -3.20 3.26
C VAL A 60 9.27 -2.08 2.86
N SER A 61 9.95 -2.26 1.73
CA SER A 61 10.78 -1.23 1.12
C SER A 61 9.98 -0.48 0.06
N ILE A 62 9.90 0.84 0.19
CA ILE A 62 9.19 1.73 -0.72
C ILE A 62 10.20 2.64 -1.43
N GLN A 63 10.25 2.55 -2.76
CA GLN A 63 11.11 3.37 -3.62
C GLN A 63 10.43 4.69 -3.95
N HIS A 64 11.17 5.78 -3.78
CA HIS A 64 10.77 7.15 -4.11
C HIS A 64 11.99 7.86 -4.71
N ASN A 65 11.83 8.44 -5.90
CA ASN A 65 12.95 9.01 -6.66
C ASN A 65 14.10 7.99 -6.79
N SER A 66 15.32 8.36 -6.37
CA SER A 66 16.51 7.50 -6.37
C SER A 66 16.80 6.82 -5.02
N GLU A 67 15.90 6.97 -4.04
CA GLU A 67 16.06 6.44 -2.68
C GLU A 67 14.95 5.45 -2.32
N HIS A 68 15.17 4.68 -1.26
CA HIS A 68 14.10 3.87 -0.68
C HIS A 68 14.04 4.04 0.83
N THR A 69 12.87 3.76 1.35
CA THR A 69 12.61 3.79 2.79
C THR A 69 12.01 2.46 3.20
N GLU A 70 12.57 1.86 4.24
CA GLU A 70 11.96 0.70 4.89
C GLU A 70 10.93 1.15 5.92
N THR A 71 9.77 0.51 5.92
CA THR A 71 8.71 0.72 6.91
C THR A 71 8.15 -0.62 7.39
N LEU A 72 7.30 -0.59 8.41
CA LEU A 72 6.61 -1.78 8.87
C LEU A 72 5.56 -2.22 7.85
N TYR A 73 5.41 -3.54 7.73
CA TYR A 73 4.40 -4.15 6.86
C TYR A 73 2.99 -3.59 7.10
N ASP A 74 2.59 -3.42 8.36
CA ASP A 74 1.28 -2.90 8.72
C ASP A 74 1.14 -1.37 8.56
N TYR A 75 2.24 -0.65 8.27
CA TYR A 75 2.23 0.80 8.02
C TYR A 75 2.10 1.13 6.53
N THR A 76 2.01 0.12 5.67
CA THR A 76 1.95 0.28 4.22
C THR A 76 0.51 0.13 3.76
N PHE A 77 0.02 1.10 2.98
CA PHE A 77 -1.30 1.07 2.38
C PHE A 77 -1.20 1.19 0.85
N ILE A 78 -1.72 0.22 0.11
CA ILE A 78 -1.68 0.24 -1.36
C ILE A 78 -2.71 1.23 -1.89
N ILE A 79 -2.26 2.14 -2.74
CA ILE A 79 -3.12 3.18 -3.34
C ILE A 79 -3.31 2.99 -4.83
N GLY A 80 -2.58 2.08 -5.48
CA GLY A 80 -2.72 1.83 -6.91
C GLY A 80 -1.72 0.83 -7.45
N GLU A 81 -1.80 0.57 -8.76
CA GLU A 81 -0.85 -0.27 -9.50
C GLU A 81 0.15 0.64 -10.23
N ASP A 82 -0.16 1.04 -11.46
CA ASP A 82 0.66 2.01 -12.20
C ASP A 82 0.30 3.46 -11.88
N GLN A 83 -0.96 3.70 -11.53
CA GLN A 83 -1.49 5.01 -11.17
C GLN A 83 -2.28 4.90 -9.86
N SER A 84 -2.33 6.01 -9.11
CA SER A 84 -3.11 6.10 -7.88
C SER A 84 -4.61 6.03 -8.18
N GLU A 85 -5.34 5.23 -7.40
CA GLU A 85 -6.81 5.13 -7.41
C GLU A 85 -7.49 6.28 -6.64
N ILE A 86 -6.70 7.09 -5.93
CA ILE A 86 -7.14 8.27 -5.18
C ILE A 86 -6.37 9.53 -5.59
N SER A 87 -7.03 10.68 -5.49
CA SER A 87 -6.35 11.96 -5.60
C SER A 87 -5.48 12.20 -4.36
N LEU A 88 -4.26 12.66 -4.58
CA LEU A 88 -3.31 12.99 -3.52
C LEU A 88 -3.08 14.50 -3.50
N PRO A 89 -2.93 15.12 -2.32
CA PRO A 89 -2.60 16.53 -2.22
C PRO A 89 -1.25 16.80 -2.88
N LYS A 90 -1.17 17.87 -3.66
CA LYS A 90 0.12 18.38 -4.14
C LYS A 90 0.82 19.03 -2.95
N ILE A 91 2.05 18.60 -2.67
CA ILE A 91 2.93 19.33 -1.76
C ILE A 91 3.52 20.47 -2.60
N GLU A 92 3.11 21.70 -2.29
CA GLU A 92 3.75 22.92 -2.80
C GLU A 92 5.08 23.16 -2.06
#